data_AF-A0A7C4WMP9-F1
#
_entry.id   AF-A0A7C4WMP9-F1
#
_cell.length_a   1.000
_cell.length_b   1.000
_cell.length_c   1.000
_cell.angle_alpha   90.00
_cell.angle_beta   90.00
_cell.angle_gamma   90.00
#
_symmetry.space_group_name_H-M   'P 1'
#
loop_
_entity.id
_entity.type
_entity.pdbx_description
1 polymer ?
#
loop_
_entity_poly.entity_id
_entity_poly.type
_entity_poly.pdbx_seq_one_letter_code
_entity_poly.pdbx_strand_id
1 'polypeptide(L)'
;MKFRILEGIRVERGQLVKVEDAGRTYVMRVYDFKPESLLTPAEIAAASHAAAKGGQVALYDQPLRLYDTALATILCQIEEGGWVQGPTSVPKLFTPVESLEKEDLELLRLGTGDLVIGVVRVGHRPSDAVVALDGSKVVPHHVLVCGVTGAGKSNLGKVLAAAFMLAPPRYSLVLFDVESEYLTGSEPGKYGLAHLPVAEERLFVVTPRVEEPTRLKLELELAGDIVEREILAHPLKVDFSALKPSDFTMTGEFTEPQEEFLWLAYRQFGEEWL
;
A
#
# COMPACT_ATOMS: atom_id res chain seq x y z
N MET A 1 12.35 -12.72 -13.62
CA MET A 1 12.21 -14.18 -13.87
C MET A 1 11.04 -14.43 -14.79
N LYS A 2 11.15 -15.40 -15.70
CA LYS A 2 10.06 -15.84 -16.58
C LYS A 2 9.86 -17.33 -16.34
N PHE A 3 8.62 -17.77 -16.17
CA PHE A 3 8.30 -19.17 -16.02
C PHE A 3 7.07 -19.54 -16.86
N ARG A 4 7.02 -20.80 -17.28
CA ARG A 4 5.91 -21.36 -18.04
C ARG A 4 4.76 -21.70 -17.09
N ILE A 5 3.54 -21.35 -17.49
CA ILE A 5 2.31 -21.72 -16.79
C ILE A 5 1.90 -23.11 -17.32
N LEU A 6 1.62 -24.03 -16.40
CA LEU A 6 1.14 -25.36 -16.76
C LEU A 6 -0.31 -25.28 -17.25
N GLU A 7 -0.68 -26.17 -18.17
CA GLU A 7 -2.02 -26.21 -18.74
C GLU A 7 -3.08 -26.42 -17.65
N GLY A 8 -4.17 -25.66 -17.71
CA GLY A 8 -5.24 -25.68 -16.70
C GLY A 8 -4.93 -24.91 -15.41
N ILE A 9 -3.71 -24.39 -15.23
CA ILE A 9 -3.37 -23.57 -14.07
C ILE A 9 -3.59 -22.09 -14.38
N ARG A 10 -4.28 -21.40 -13.48
CA ARG A 10 -4.46 -19.95 -13.54
C ARG A 10 -3.47 -19.27 -12.61
N VAL A 11 -2.75 -18.29 -13.14
CA VAL A 11 -1.83 -17.43 -12.38
C VAL A 11 -2.35 -15.98 -12.44
N GLU A 12 -2.28 -15.26 -11.32
CA GLU A 12 -2.82 -13.91 -11.18
C GLU A 12 -1.74 -12.85 -10.97
N ARG A 13 -2.02 -11.61 -11.38
CA ARG A 13 -1.09 -10.50 -11.16
C ARG A 13 -1.02 -10.21 -9.67
N GLY A 14 0.20 -10.08 -9.14
CA GLY A 14 0.43 -9.93 -7.71
C GLY A 14 0.39 -11.25 -6.93
N GLN A 15 0.18 -12.39 -7.58
CA GLN A 15 0.33 -13.70 -6.94
C GLN A 15 1.77 -13.87 -6.46
N LEU A 16 1.92 -14.38 -5.24
CA LEU A 16 3.19 -14.82 -4.71
C LEU A 16 3.39 -16.29 -5.08
N VAL A 17 4.57 -16.60 -5.60
CA VAL A 17 5.00 -17.95 -5.97
C VAL A 17 6.39 -18.22 -5.40
N LYS A 18 6.73 -19.48 -5.19
CA LYS A 18 8.02 -19.91 -4.67
C LYS A 18 8.78 -20.78 -5.66
N VAL A 19 10.09 -20.80 -5.50
CA VAL A 19 10.99 -21.77 -6.15
C VAL A 19 11.97 -22.25 -5.10
N GLU A 20 12.09 -23.56 -4.95
CA GLU A 20 13.05 -24.19 -4.05
C GLU A 20 14.23 -24.71 -4.87
N ASP A 21 15.44 -24.19 -4.61
CA ASP A 21 16.67 -24.60 -5.28
C ASP A 21 17.84 -24.59 -4.30
N ALA A 22 18.58 -25.70 -4.26
CA ALA A 22 19.78 -25.88 -3.44
C ALA A 22 19.60 -25.46 -1.96
N GLY A 23 18.49 -25.86 -1.34
CA GLY A 23 18.18 -25.56 0.07
C GLY A 23 17.65 -24.15 0.33
N ARG A 24 17.44 -23.35 -0.72
CA ARG A 24 16.90 -21.99 -0.61
C ARG A 24 15.52 -21.89 -1.21
N THR A 25 14.65 -21.12 -0.56
CA THR A 25 13.33 -20.78 -1.09
C THR A 25 13.32 -19.35 -1.60
N TYR A 26 13.10 -19.16 -2.89
CA TYR A 26 12.97 -17.84 -3.52
C TYR A 26 11.51 -17.47 -3.60
N VAL A 27 11.11 -16.38 -2.93
CA VAL A 27 9.74 -15.85 -3.02
C VAL A 27 9.68 -14.80 -4.11
N MET A 28 8.74 -14.95 -5.03
CA MET A 28 8.60 -14.08 -6.19
C MET A 28 7.17 -13.55 -6.31
N ARG A 29 7.03 -12.36 -6.90
CA ARG A 29 5.73 -11.76 -7.21
C ARG A 29 5.52 -11.66 -8.71
N VAL A 30 4.43 -12.25 -9.20
CA VAL A 30 3.99 -12.14 -10.59
C VAL A 30 3.56 -10.71 -10.89
N TYR A 31 4.03 -10.12 -11.99
CA TYR A 31 3.69 -8.75 -12.36
C TYR A 31 3.15 -8.60 -13.78
N ASP A 32 3.38 -9.57 -14.67
CA ASP A 32 2.98 -9.53 -16.07
C ASP A 32 2.89 -10.95 -16.67
N PHE A 33 2.29 -11.08 -17.86
CA PHE A 33 2.05 -12.34 -18.56
C PHE A 33 2.39 -12.22 -20.04
N LYS A 34 2.90 -13.29 -20.63
CA LYS A 34 3.23 -13.35 -22.06
C LYS A 34 2.85 -14.71 -22.63
N PRO A 35 1.87 -14.79 -23.55
CA PRO A 35 1.69 -15.98 -24.35
C PRO A 35 2.90 -16.13 -25.29
N GLU A 36 3.45 -17.33 -25.36
CA GLU A 36 4.58 -17.67 -26.20
C GLU A 36 4.12 -18.53 -27.36
N SER A 37 4.59 -18.18 -28.55
CA SER A 37 4.32 -18.90 -29.78
C SER A 37 5.63 -19.21 -30.50
N LEU A 38 5.88 -20.49 -30.70
CA LEU A 38 6.95 -21.02 -31.54
C LEU A 38 6.44 -21.36 -32.96
N LEU A 39 5.31 -20.77 -33.35
CA LEU A 39 4.76 -20.89 -34.69
C LEU A 39 5.48 -19.94 -35.64
N THR A 40 5.70 -20.39 -36.87
CA THR A 40 6.19 -19.53 -37.95
C THR A 40 5.11 -18.50 -38.35
N PRO A 41 5.49 -17.37 -38.96
CA PRO A 41 4.51 -16.40 -39.46
C PRO A 41 3.47 -17.00 -40.41
N ALA A 42 3.86 -17.99 -41.22
CA ALA A 42 2.96 -18.71 -42.12
C ALA A 42 1.92 -19.56 -41.36
N GLU A 43 2.36 -20.28 -40.33
CA GLU A 43 1.45 -21.07 -39.47
C GLU A 43 0.49 -20.17 -38.70
N ILE A 44 0.96 -19.02 -38.20
CA ILE A 44 0.11 -18.01 -37.53
C ILE A 44 -0.95 -17.49 -38.51
N ALA A 45 -0.56 -17.13 -39.74
CA ALA A 45 -1.49 -16.65 -40.75
C ALA A 45 -2.56 -17.70 -41.11
N ALA A 46 -2.15 -18.97 -41.29
CA ALA A 46 -3.06 -20.07 -41.57
C ALA A 46 -4.01 -20.35 -40.39
N ALA A 47 -3.48 -20.42 -39.17
CA ALA A 47 -4.24 -20.64 -37.93
C ALA A 47 -5.25 -19.51 -37.68
N SER A 48 -4.82 -18.25 -37.83
CA SER A 48 -5.69 -17.08 -37.67
C SER A 48 -6.82 -17.06 -38.71
N HIS A 49 -6.49 -17.38 -39.97
CA HIS A 49 -7.50 -17.47 -41.03
C HIS A 49 -8.53 -18.58 -40.79
N ALA A 50 -8.09 -19.75 -40.33
CA ALA A 50 -8.97 -20.86 -39.98
C ALA A 50 -9.86 -20.53 -38.78
N ALA A 51 -9.29 -19.94 -37.73
CA ALA A 51 -10.02 -19.52 -36.53
C ALA A 51 -11.09 -18.46 -36.85
N ALA A 52 -10.78 -17.48 -37.72
CA ALA A 52 -11.74 -16.46 -38.15
C ALA A 52 -12.96 -17.05 -38.89
N LYS A 53 -12.81 -18.23 -39.50
CA LYS A 53 -13.88 -18.97 -40.17
C LYS A 53 -14.58 -19.99 -39.27
N GLY A 54 -14.25 -20.03 -37.98
CA GLY A 54 -14.76 -21.02 -37.03
C GLY A 54 -14.25 -22.44 -37.26
N GLY A 55 -13.18 -22.60 -38.04
CA GLY A 55 -12.54 -23.89 -38.28
C GLY A 55 -11.64 -24.31 -37.12
N GLN A 56 -11.41 -25.61 -36.96
CA GLN A 56 -10.42 -26.12 -36.01
C GLN A 56 -9.00 -25.84 -36.51
N VAL A 57 -8.18 -25.27 -35.63
CA VAL A 57 -6.76 -25.05 -35.87
C VAL A 57 -6.01 -26.32 -35.43
N ALA A 58 -5.62 -27.16 -36.38
CA ALA A 58 -4.83 -28.35 -36.11
C ALA A 58 -3.34 -27.99 -36.06
N LEU A 59 -2.79 -27.83 -34.86
CA LEU A 59 -1.36 -27.64 -34.62
C LEU A 59 -0.76 -28.89 -33.98
N TYR A 60 0.25 -29.46 -34.63
CA TYR A 60 1.04 -30.54 -34.03
C TYR A 60 1.86 -30.01 -32.86
N ASP A 61 1.95 -30.82 -31.79
CA ASP A 61 2.67 -30.51 -30.55
C ASP A 61 2.26 -29.15 -29.95
N GLN A 62 0.97 -28.82 -30.02
CA GLN A 62 0.43 -27.54 -29.57
C GLN A 62 0.93 -27.14 -28.16
N PRO A 63 0.96 -28.01 -27.13
CA PRO A 63 1.45 -27.62 -25.81
C PRO A 63 2.94 -27.24 -25.79
N LEU A 64 3.77 -27.74 -26.71
CA LEU A 64 5.19 -27.37 -26.78
C LEU A 64 5.39 -26.05 -27.51
N ARG A 65 4.48 -25.69 -28.41
CA ARG A 65 4.63 -24.56 -29.34
C ARG A 65 3.79 -23.35 -28.95
N LEU A 66 2.70 -23.56 -28.22
CA LEU A 66 1.81 -22.53 -27.68
C LEU A 66 1.69 -22.76 -26.18
N TYR A 67 2.18 -21.81 -25.39
CA TYR A 67 2.10 -21.89 -23.94
C TYR A 67 2.12 -20.50 -23.32
N ASP A 68 1.45 -20.36 -22.20
CA ASP A 68 1.47 -19.11 -21.45
C ASP A 68 2.69 -19.05 -20.53
N THR A 69 3.22 -17.84 -20.36
CA THR A 69 4.28 -17.56 -19.41
C THR A 69 3.90 -16.41 -18.50
N ALA A 70 4.44 -16.43 -17.29
CA ALA A 70 4.34 -15.35 -16.33
C ALA A 70 5.73 -14.73 -16.11
N LEU A 71 5.74 -13.43 -15.90
CA LEU A 71 6.90 -12.67 -15.46
C LEU A 71 6.76 -12.35 -13.98
N ALA A 72 7.83 -12.63 -13.23
CA ALA A 72 7.88 -12.40 -11.80
C ALA A 72 9.20 -11.76 -11.36
N THR A 73 9.13 -10.98 -10.28
CA THR A 73 10.28 -10.37 -9.61
C THR A 73 10.56 -11.14 -8.33
N ILE A 74 11.82 -11.50 -8.10
CA ILE A 74 12.23 -12.11 -6.83
C ILE A 74 12.20 -11.02 -5.75
N LEU A 75 11.43 -11.24 -4.69
CA LEU A 75 11.29 -10.30 -3.59
C LEU A 75 12.33 -10.56 -2.50
N CYS A 76 12.49 -11.82 -2.13
CA CYS A 76 13.42 -12.27 -1.11
C CYS A 76 13.82 -13.72 -1.33
N GLN A 77 14.83 -14.16 -0.59
CA GLN A 77 15.21 -15.56 -0.46
C GLN A 77 15.23 -15.95 1.03
N ILE A 78 14.84 -17.19 1.30
CA ILE A 78 14.83 -17.83 2.61
C ILE A 78 15.91 -18.92 2.59
N GLU A 79 16.90 -18.83 3.47
CA GLU A 79 17.98 -19.82 3.60
C GLU A 79 17.55 -21.04 4.43
N GLU A 80 18.34 -22.14 4.42
CA GLU A 80 18.09 -23.39 5.17
C GLU A 80 17.87 -23.21 6.69
N GLY A 81 18.21 -22.04 7.26
CA GLY A 81 17.94 -21.67 8.66
C GLY A 81 16.69 -20.80 8.89
N GLY A 82 15.87 -20.56 7.87
CA GLY A 82 14.72 -19.65 7.93
C GLY A 82 15.08 -18.17 7.96
N TRP A 83 16.33 -17.82 7.62
CA TRP A 83 16.77 -16.43 7.52
C TRP A 83 16.31 -15.82 6.20
N VAL A 84 15.60 -14.70 6.28
CA VAL A 84 15.06 -13.99 5.12
C VAL A 84 15.99 -12.84 4.74
N GLN A 85 16.39 -12.78 3.48
CA GLN A 85 17.22 -11.70 2.96
C GLN A 85 16.82 -11.30 1.53
N GLY A 86 17.37 -10.19 1.06
CA GLY A 86 17.27 -9.80 -0.35
C GLY A 86 17.88 -10.89 -1.25
N PRO A 87 17.39 -11.03 -2.50
CA PRO A 87 17.89 -12.06 -3.40
C PRO A 87 19.36 -11.81 -3.77
N THR A 88 20.23 -12.81 -3.55
CA THR A 88 21.66 -12.78 -3.92
C THR A 88 21.95 -13.58 -5.18
N SER A 89 21.01 -14.44 -5.59
CA SER A 89 21.13 -15.32 -6.76
C SER A 89 19.77 -15.55 -7.41
N VAL A 90 19.78 -16.27 -8.53
CA VAL A 90 18.57 -16.73 -9.22
C VAL A 90 18.47 -18.25 -9.13
N PRO A 91 17.25 -18.82 -9.13
CA PRO A 91 17.07 -20.26 -9.22
C PRO A 91 17.61 -20.81 -10.54
N LYS A 92 18.03 -22.09 -10.54
CA LYS A 92 18.37 -22.82 -11.77
C LYS A 92 17.21 -22.87 -12.75
N LEU A 93 17.56 -22.91 -14.04
CA LEU A 93 16.60 -23.17 -15.11
C LEU A 93 15.90 -24.51 -14.89
N PHE A 94 14.62 -24.55 -15.25
CA PHE A 94 13.75 -25.74 -15.13
C PHE A 94 13.45 -26.20 -13.71
N THR A 95 13.78 -25.38 -12.70
CA THR A 95 13.27 -25.59 -11.34
C THR A 95 11.76 -25.29 -11.31
N PRO A 96 10.93 -26.14 -10.69
CA PRO A 96 9.49 -25.92 -10.62
C PRO A 96 9.16 -24.62 -9.87
N VAL A 97 8.09 -23.97 -10.30
CA VAL A 97 7.50 -22.80 -9.64
C VAL A 97 6.19 -23.23 -9.03
N GLU A 98 6.04 -23.00 -7.73
CA GLU A 98 4.90 -23.45 -6.94
C GLU A 98 4.18 -22.26 -6.30
N SER A 99 2.92 -22.45 -5.89
CA SER A 99 2.24 -21.44 -5.07
C SER A 99 2.81 -21.44 -3.65
N LEU A 100 2.74 -20.30 -2.95
CA LEU A 100 3.05 -20.29 -1.52
C LEU A 100 1.93 -20.97 -0.73
N GLU A 101 2.34 -21.78 0.23
CA GLU A 101 1.50 -22.31 1.29
C GLU A 101 1.52 -21.36 2.51
N LYS A 102 0.70 -21.65 3.52
CA LYS A 102 0.60 -20.80 4.71
C LYS A 102 1.91 -20.80 5.48
N GLU A 103 2.53 -21.97 5.58
CA GLU A 103 3.80 -22.24 6.24
C GLU A 103 4.93 -21.42 5.60
N ASP A 104 4.93 -21.26 4.27
CA ASP A 104 5.91 -20.42 3.56
C ASP A 104 5.78 -18.94 3.95
N LEU A 105 4.55 -18.44 4.11
CA LEU A 105 4.31 -17.05 4.52
C LEU A 105 4.72 -16.82 5.98
N GLU A 106 4.56 -17.81 6.86
CA GLU A 106 4.97 -17.73 8.26
C GLU A 106 6.50 -17.59 8.39
N LEU A 107 7.27 -18.22 7.49
CA LEU A 107 8.73 -18.09 7.44
C LEU A 107 9.19 -16.64 7.17
N LEU A 108 8.35 -15.81 6.57
CA LEU A 108 8.67 -14.39 6.32
C LEU A 108 8.67 -13.54 7.61
N ARG A 109 8.10 -14.05 8.71
CA ARG A 109 8.09 -13.39 10.04
C ARG A 109 7.57 -11.94 10.03
N LEU A 110 6.64 -11.64 9.12
CA LEU A 110 6.11 -10.29 8.90
C LEU A 110 5.25 -9.76 10.05
N GLY A 111 4.75 -10.63 10.93
CA GLY A 111 3.86 -10.29 12.04
C GLY A 111 4.56 -10.09 13.39
N THR A 112 5.88 -9.90 13.42
CA THR A 112 6.67 -9.83 14.68
C THR A 112 6.71 -8.45 15.34
N GLY A 113 6.26 -7.41 14.63
CA GLY A 113 6.17 -6.05 15.14
C GLY A 113 4.97 -5.80 16.07
N ASP A 114 4.93 -4.63 16.69
CA ASP A 114 3.88 -4.19 17.60
C ASP A 114 2.85 -3.24 16.96
N LEU A 115 3.10 -2.78 15.72
CA LEU A 115 2.18 -1.94 14.95
C LEU A 115 1.59 -2.74 13.79
N VAL A 116 0.44 -3.40 13.99
CA VAL A 116 -0.24 -4.19 12.96
C VAL A 116 -0.86 -3.28 11.90
N ILE A 117 -0.45 -3.45 10.63
CA ILE A 117 -0.87 -2.59 9.52
C ILE A 117 -1.67 -3.32 8.43
N GLY A 118 -1.88 -4.63 8.56
CA GLY A 118 -2.71 -5.40 7.64
C GLY A 118 -2.25 -6.84 7.49
N VAL A 119 -2.50 -7.40 6.31
CA VAL A 119 -2.14 -8.78 5.96
C VAL A 119 -1.49 -8.84 4.58
N VAL A 120 -0.74 -9.91 4.32
CA VAL A 120 -0.18 -10.17 2.99
C VAL A 120 -1.32 -10.44 2.01
N ARG A 121 -1.24 -9.82 0.82
CA ARG A 121 -2.15 -10.10 -0.30
C ARG A 121 -1.48 -11.04 -1.29
N VAL A 122 -2.15 -12.15 -1.62
CA VAL A 122 -1.71 -13.11 -2.63
C VAL A 122 -2.66 -13.00 -3.83
N GLY A 123 -2.15 -12.41 -4.92
CA GLY A 123 -2.99 -12.08 -6.07
C GLY A 123 -4.04 -11.02 -5.70
N HIS A 124 -5.32 -11.36 -5.88
CA HIS A 124 -6.43 -10.49 -5.50
C HIS A 124 -7.04 -10.79 -4.13
N ARG A 125 -6.52 -11.78 -3.39
CA ARG A 125 -7.09 -12.23 -2.13
C ARG A 125 -6.19 -11.89 -0.93
N PRO A 126 -6.78 -11.49 0.21
CA PRO A 126 -6.03 -11.42 1.46
C PRO A 126 -5.63 -12.84 1.90
N SER A 127 -4.50 -12.95 2.57
CA SER A 127 -4.09 -14.15 3.30
C SER A 127 -4.27 -13.93 4.81
N ASP A 128 -4.04 -14.97 5.59
CA ASP A 128 -4.05 -14.90 7.06
C ASP A 128 -2.72 -14.38 7.64
N ALA A 129 -1.70 -14.16 6.81
CA ALA A 129 -0.38 -13.72 7.27
C ALA A 129 -0.40 -12.23 7.62
N VAL A 130 -0.35 -11.93 8.92
CA VAL A 130 -0.33 -10.57 9.47
C VAL A 130 0.99 -9.85 9.13
N VAL A 131 0.87 -8.57 8.81
CA VAL A 131 1.99 -7.64 8.62
C VAL A 131 1.97 -6.62 9.76
N ALA A 132 3.06 -6.58 10.51
CA ALA A 132 3.25 -5.66 11.62
C ALA A 132 4.63 -4.98 11.53
N LEU A 133 4.65 -3.68 11.75
CA LEU A 133 5.88 -2.89 11.82
C LEU A 133 6.43 -2.93 13.24
N ASP A 134 7.76 -3.01 13.36
CA ASP A 134 8.45 -2.81 14.63
C ASP A 134 8.51 -1.31 14.92
N GLY A 135 7.61 -0.83 15.78
CA GLY A 135 7.47 0.59 16.09
C GLY A 135 8.76 1.20 16.64
N SER A 136 9.54 0.44 17.41
CA SER A 136 10.81 0.90 17.98
C SER A 136 11.86 1.20 16.92
N LYS A 137 11.75 0.57 15.74
CA LYS A 137 12.62 0.79 14.59
C LYS A 137 12.04 1.77 13.59
N VAL A 138 10.71 1.79 13.40
CA VAL A 138 10.07 2.64 12.38
C VAL A 138 9.89 4.07 12.87
N VAL A 139 9.44 4.29 14.11
CA VAL A 139 9.12 5.63 14.64
C VAL A 139 10.31 6.61 14.60
N PRO A 140 11.56 6.20 14.86
CA PRO A 140 12.72 7.10 14.75
C PRO A 140 13.04 7.57 13.32
N HIS A 141 12.42 6.99 12.29
CA HIS A 141 12.65 7.33 10.89
C HIS A 141 11.44 8.05 10.27
N HIS A 142 11.72 8.94 9.32
CA HIS A 142 10.65 9.57 8.54
C HIS A 142 10.01 8.58 7.58
N VAL A 143 8.68 8.58 7.54
CA VAL A 143 7.87 7.75 6.63
C VAL A 143 7.12 8.66 5.68
N LEU A 144 7.32 8.45 4.37
CA LEU A 144 6.60 9.15 3.32
C LEU A 144 5.56 8.19 2.71
N VAL A 145 4.28 8.55 2.78
CA VAL A 145 3.18 7.81 2.14
C VAL A 145 2.81 8.47 0.82
N CYS A 146 3.19 7.85 -0.29
CA CYS A 146 2.92 8.34 -1.65
C CYS A 146 1.89 7.48 -2.38
N GLY A 147 1.14 8.10 -3.29
CA GLY A 147 0.18 7.43 -4.16
C GLY A 147 -0.68 8.43 -4.93
N VAL A 148 -1.24 8.00 -6.06
CA VAL A 148 -2.22 8.81 -6.79
C VAL A 148 -3.54 8.93 -6.01
N THR A 149 -4.43 9.84 -6.43
CA THR A 149 -5.78 9.93 -5.85
C THR A 149 -6.50 8.59 -5.99
N GLY A 150 -7.19 8.15 -4.93
CA GLY A 150 -7.86 6.85 -4.88
C GLY A 150 -6.92 5.64 -4.65
N ALA A 151 -5.60 5.82 -4.55
CA ALA A 151 -4.66 4.72 -4.29
C ALA A 151 -4.71 4.17 -2.85
N GLY A 152 -5.49 4.80 -1.96
CA GLY A 152 -5.63 4.37 -0.56
C GLY A 152 -4.65 5.01 0.43
N LYS A 153 -4.08 6.19 0.11
CA LYS A 153 -3.18 6.93 1.02
C LYS A 153 -3.81 7.21 2.39
N SER A 154 -4.99 7.85 2.41
CA SER A 154 -5.70 8.16 3.66
C SER A 154 -6.14 6.89 4.39
N ASN A 155 -6.44 5.80 3.66
CA ASN A 155 -6.73 4.51 4.29
C ASN A 155 -5.52 3.93 5.02
N LEU A 156 -4.34 3.91 4.39
CA LEU A 156 -3.10 3.49 5.04
C LEU A 156 -2.77 4.38 6.25
N GLY A 157 -2.96 5.70 6.11
CA GLY A 157 -2.78 6.65 7.22
C GLY A 157 -3.70 6.34 8.41
N LYS A 158 -4.98 6.07 8.17
CA LYS A 158 -5.93 5.64 9.22
C LYS A 158 -5.53 4.31 9.84
N VAL A 159 -5.14 3.31 9.04
CA VAL A 159 -4.68 2.02 9.55
C VAL A 159 -3.44 2.18 10.42
N LEU A 160 -2.49 3.03 10.00
CA LEU A 160 -1.30 3.32 10.79
C LEU A 160 -1.66 4.01 12.10
N ALA A 161 -2.49 5.06 12.07
CA ALA A 161 -2.93 5.75 13.29
C ALA A 161 -3.70 4.80 14.23
N ALA A 162 -4.57 3.94 13.70
CA ALA A 162 -5.23 2.89 14.46
C ALA A 162 -4.23 1.91 15.09
N ALA A 163 -3.17 1.52 14.38
CA ALA A 163 -2.12 0.65 14.91
C ALA A 163 -1.42 1.28 16.12
N PHE A 164 -1.10 2.58 16.07
CA PHE A 164 -0.54 3.31 17.22
C PHE A 164 -1.52 3.37 18.40
N MET A 165 -2.80 3.61 18.13
CA MET A 165 -3.83 3.64 19.16
C MET A 165 -4.05 2.27 19.81
N LEU A 166 -3.97 1.18 19.05
CA LEU A 166 -4.21 -0.18 19.55
C LEU A 166 -2.98 -0.82 20.21
N ALA A 167 -1.77 -0.36 19.88
CA ALA A 167 -0.53 -0.87 20.46
C ALA A 167 -0.42 -0.58 21.98
N PRO A 168 0.45 -1.29 22.72
CA PRO A 168 0.83 -0.90 24.08
C PRO A 168 1.31 0.57 24.12
N PRO A 169 1.10 1.31 25.22
CA PRO A 169 1.38 2.75 25.31
C PRO A 169 2.90 3.03 25.31
N ARG A 170 3.51 2.95 24.14
CA ARG A 170 4.94 3.12 23.88
C ARG A 170 5.24 4.28 22.94
N TYR A 171 4.28 4.61 22.08
CA TYR A 171 4.42 5.63 21.04
C TYR A 171 3.27 6.62 21.14
N SER A 172 3.49 7.83 20.66
CA SER A 172 2.47 8.86 20.55
C SER A 172 2.42 9.35 19.10
N LEU A 173 1.21 9.61 18.62
CA LEU A 173 0.96 10.13 17.29
C LEU A 173 0.08 11.37 17.42
N VAL A 174 0.51 12.47 16.82
CA VAL A 174 -0.30 13.69 16.65
C VAL A 174 -0.78 13.71 15.21
N LEU A 175 -2.10 13.71 15.02
CA LEU A 175 -2.71 13.71 13.70
C LEU A 175 -3.22 15.10 13.34
N PHE A 176 -2.73 15.67 12.24
CA PHE A 176 -3.25 16.90 11.64
C PHE A 176 -4.21 16.53 10.51
N ASP A 177 -5.51 16.51 10.80
CA ASP A 177 -6.57 16.10 9.88
C ASP A 177 -7.12 17.28 9.09
N VAL A 178 -6.40 17.67 8.03
CA VAL A 178 -6.72 18.83 7.18
C VAL A 178 -8.02 18.62 6.39
N GLU A 179 -8.22 17.42 5.84
CA GLU A 179 -9.36 17.09 4.96
C GLU A 179 -10.55 16.48 5.74
N SER A 180 -10.43 16.32 7.06
CA SER A 180 -11.43 15.66 7.93
C SER A 180 -11.74 14.21 7.55
N GLU A 181 -10.85 13.53 6.82
CA GLU A 181 -11.03 12.14 6.38
C GLU A 181 -10.62 11.12 7.46
N TYR A 182 -9.81 11.53 8.44
CA TYR A 182 -9.26 10.62 9.44
C TYR A 182 -10.21 10.43 10.62
N LEU A 183 -10.81 11.51 11.12
CA LEU A 183 -11.67 11.46 12.31
C LEU A 183 -12.92 10.61 12.07
N THR A 184 -13.77 11.02 11.12
CA THR A 184 -15.07 10.38 10.85
C THR A 184 -15.08 9.47 9.63
N GLY A 185 -14.04 9.50 8.79
CA GLY A 185 -14.08 8.83 7.50
C GLY A 185 -14.68 9.71 6.41
N SER A 186 -14.56 9.27 5.16
CA SER A 186 -14.93 10.10 4.00
C SER A 186 -16.34 9.84 3.47
N GLU A 187 -16.88 8.63 3.63
CA GLU A 187 -18.20 8.22 3.11
C GLU A 187 -18.80 7.10 3.98
N PRO A 188 -20.12 6.84 3.91
CA PRO A 188 -20.74 5.68 4.55
C PRO A 188 -20.01 4.36 4.20
N GLY A 189 -19.72 3.55 5.22
CA GLY A 189 -18.94 2.33 5.08
C GLY A 189 -17.41 2.52 5.00
N LYS A 190 -16.91 3.76 4.93
CA LYS A 190 -15.47 4.08 5.02
C LYS A 190 -15.15 4.68 6.39
N TYR A 191 -14.93 3.82 7.37
CA TYR A 191 -14.73 4.23 8.76
C TYR A 191 -13.53 5.16 8.99
N GLY A 192 -13.70 6.09 9.93
CA GLY A 192 -12.65 6.92 10.52
C GLY A 192 -12.15 6.37 11.86
N LEU A 193 -11.13 7.01 12.43
CA LEU A 193 -10.50 6.64 13.69
C LEU A 193 -11.47 6.70 14.88
N ALA A 194 -12.42 7.64 14.87
CA ALA A 194 -13.41 7.75 15.94
C ALA A 194 -14.32 6.51 16.06
N HIS A 195 -14.43 5.68 15.01
CA HIS A 195 -15.23 4.45 15.08
C HIS A 195 -14.63 3.42 16.05
N LEU A 196 -13.32 3.51 16.33
CA LEU A 196 -12.64 2.63 17.27
C LEU A 196 -12.98 3.03 18.71
N PRO A 197 -13.38 2.10 19.59
CA PRO A 197 -13.67 2.42 20.99
C PRO A 197 -12.51 3.11 21.73
N VAL A 198 -11.27 2.73 21.41
CA VAL A 198 -10.06 3.31 22.02
C VAL A 198 -9.82 4.78 21.64
N ALA A 199 -10.59 5.34 20.70
CA ALA A 199 -10.42 6.71 20.25
C ALA A 199 -10.69 7.76 21.34
N GLU A 200 -11.65 7.53 22.22
CA GLU A 200 -11.98 8.49 23.29
C GLU A 200 -10.81 8.74 24.25
N GLU A 201 -9.96 7.73 24.43
CA GLU A 201 -8.80 7.78 25.32
C GLU A 201 -7.49 8.08 24.59
N ARG A 202 -7.35 7.63 23.33
CA ARG A 202 -6.05 7.56 22.65
C ARG A 202 -5.94 8.39 21.38
N LEU A 203 -7.03 8.92 20.84
CA LEU A 203 -6.97 9.74 19.64
C LEU A 203 -6.64 11.18 20.02
N PHE A 204 -5.44 11.64 19.64
CA PHE A 204 -5.10 13.05 19.64
C PHE A 204 -5.17 13.60 18.21
N VAL A 205 -6.16 14.44 17.93
CA VAL A 205 -6.42 14.97 16.59
C VAL A 205 -6.51 16.49 16.60
N VAL A 206 -5.84 17.09 15.63
CA VAL A 206 -5.88 18.52 15.30
C VAL A 206 -6.70 18.65 14.01
N THR A 207 -7.81 19.37 14.05
CA THR A 207 -8.82 19.37 12.98
C THR A 207 -9.45 20.76 12.80
N PRO A 208 -9.86 21.13 11.57
CA PRO A 208 -10.57 22.40 11.33
C PRO A 208 -12.02 22.40 11.86
N ARG A 209 -12.50 21.30 12.45
CA ARG A 209 -13.89 21.17 12.93
C ARG A 209 -14.19 21.87 14.25
N VAL A 210 -13.17 22.35 14.95
CA VAL A 210 -13.30 23.02 16.25
C VAL A 210 -12.49 24.31 16.26
N GLU A 211 -13.02 25.32 16.95
CA GLU A 211 -12.34 26.62 17.13
C GLU A 211 -11.46 26.65 18.38
N GLU A 212 -11.77 25.81 19.36
CA GLU A 212 -11.06 25.68 20.63
C GLU A 212 -11.01 24.21 21.06
N PRO A 213 -10.09 23.80 21.95
CA PRO A 213 -10.02 22.42 22.44
C PRO A 213 -11.37 21.98 23.02
N THR A 214 -12.04 21.07 22.33
CA THR A 214 -13.44 20.70 22.60
C THR A 214 -13.61 19.20 22.54
N ARG A 215 -14.44 18.65 23.43
CA ARG A 215 -14.93 17.28 23.32
C ARG A 215 -16.08 17.22 22.31
N LEU A 216 -15.77 16.73 21.11
CA LEU A 216 -16.75 16.52 20.05
C LEU A 216 -17.57 15.27 20.35
N LYS A 217 -18.89 15.44 20.46
CA LYS A 217 -19.84 14.34 20.45
C LYS A 217 -20.15 13.98 19.00
N LEU A 218 -19.82 12.75 18.63
CA LEU A 218 -19.97 12.21 17.28
C LEU A 218 -20.95 11.05 17.32
N GLU A 219 -21.95 11.10 16.45
CA GLU A 219 -22.82 9.97 16.14
C GLU A 219 -22.32 9.34 14.83
N LEU A 220 -21.94 8.06 14.89
CA LEU A 220 -21.24 7.36 13.81
C LEU A 220 -21.97 6.06 13.46
N GLU A 221 -22.08 5.75 12.17
CA GLU A 221 -22.60 4.46 11.70
C GLU A 221 -21.46 3.42 11.64
N LEU A 222 -21.61 2.32 12.37
CA LEU A 222 -20.68 1.20 12.41
C LEU A 222 -21.41 -0.10 12.12
N ALA A 223 -21.18 -0.68 10.94
CA ALA A 223 -21.79 -1.93 10.50
C ALA A 223 -23.35 -1.94 10.57
N GLY A 224 -23.98 -0.78 10.36
CA GLY A 224 -25.43 -0.60 10.43
C GLY A 224 -25.97 -0.22 11.81
N ASP A 225 -25.13 -0.23 12.85
CA ASP A 225 -25.48 0.27 14.17
C ASP A 225 -25.00 1.72 14.35
N ILE A 226 -25.71 2.50 15.17
CA ILE A 226 -25.30 3.86 15.55
C ILE A 226 -24.48 3.79 16.83
N VAL A 227 -23.27 4.35 16.82
CA VAL A 227 -22.40 4.47 17.99
C VAL A 227 -22.10 5.94 18.28
N GLU A 228 -22.23 6.31 19.55
CA GLU A 228 -21.83 7.63 20.02
C GLU A 228 -20.38 7.61 20.53
N ARG A 229 -19.64 8.67 20.25
CA ARG A 229 -18.25 8.85 20.68
C ARG A 229 -18.00 10.26 21.15
N GLU A 230 -17.21 10.41 22.20
CA GLU A 230 -16.74 11.71 22.68
C GLU A 230 -15.23 11.85 22.52
N ILE A 231 -14.80 12.61 21.50
CA ILE A 231 -13.38 12.74 21.12
C ILE A 231 -12.87 14.13 21.50
N LEU A 232 -11.75 14.20 22.23
CA LEU A 232 -11.04 15.46 22.45
C LEU A 232 -10.35 15.90 21.14
N ALA A 233 -10.87 16.97 20.55
CA ALA A 233 -10.34 17.55 19.32
C ALA A 233 -9.70 18.91 19.59
N HIS A 234 -8.60 19.19 18.90
CA HIS A 234 -7.88 20.44 18.97
C HIS A 234 -8.03 21.23 17.67
N PRO A 235 -8.09 22.58 17.73
CA PRO A 235 -8.26 23.40 16.54
C PRO A 235 -7.02 23.35 15.65
N LEU A 236 -7.21 23.10 14.36
CA LEU A 236 -6.17 23.28 13.34
C LEU A 236 -6.05 24.77 13.02
N LYS A 237 -5.26 25.48 13.83
CA LYS A 237 -4.97 26.90 13.65
C LYS A 237 -3.48 27.11 13.45
N VAL A 238 -3.16 27.99 12.51
CA VAL A 238 -1.81 28.49 12.28
C VAL A 238 -1.84 29.98 12.57
N ASP A 239 -0.86 30.46 13.32
CA ASP A 239 -0.70 31.88 13.59
C ASP A 239 -0.15 32.57 12.34
N PHE A 240 -0.97 33.41 11.69
CA PHE A 240 -0.58 34.14 10.49
C PHE A 240 0.60 35.09 10.73
N SER A 241 0.71 35.66 11.95
CA SER A 241 1.81 36.56 12.29
C SER A 241 3.17 35.85 12.34
N ALA A 242 3.16 34.53 12.55
CA ALA A 242 4.36 33.71 12.57
C ALA A 242 4.83 33.29 11.16
N LEU A 243 3.96 33.40 10.15
CA LEU A 243 4.30 33.05 8.77
C LEU A 243 5.22 34.10 8.14
N LYS A 244 6.16 33.63 7.35
CA LYS A 244 7.09 34.44 6.55
C LYS A 244 6.91 34.15 5.08
N PRO A 245 7.30 35.07 4.18
CA PRO A 245 7.31 34.81 2.73
C PRO A 245 8.02 33.49 2.34
N SER A 246 9.10 33.12 3.05
CA SER A 246 9.82 31.87 2.83
C SER A 246 9.00 30.61 3.12
N ASP A 247 7.97 30.68 3.96
CA ASP A 247 7.15 29.50 4.28
C ASP A 247 6.25 29.10 3.10
N PHE A 248 5.99 30.04 2.18
CA PHE A 248 5.18 29.81 0.98
C PHE A 248 5.96 29.16 -0.15
N THR A 249 7.30 29.22 -0.17
CA THR A 249 8.11 28.64 -1.26
C THR A 249 7.96 27.13 -1.37
N MET A 250 7.50 26.47 -0.31
CA MET A 250 7.22 25.03 -0.28
C MET A 250 5.78 24.66 -0.69
N THR A 251 4.91 25.66 -0.89
CA THR A 251 3.47 25.47 -1.15
C THR A 251 3.08 25.62 -2.63
N GLY A 252 3.97 26.21 -3.45
CA GLY A 252 3.79 26.38 -4.89
C GLY A 252 4.96 27.14 -5.54
N GLU A 253 4.98 27.18 -6.87
CA GLU A 253 5.94 27.98 -7.62
C GLU A 253 5.43 29.42 -7.74
N PHE A 254 6.12 30.36 -7.09
CA PHE A 254 5.88 31.80 -7.27
C PHE A 254 6.85 32.33 -8.33
N THR A 255 6.37 33.27 -9.16
CA THR A 255 7.26 34.03 -10.06
C THR A 255 8.10 35.02 -9.25
N GLU A 256 9.28 35.41 -9.75
CA GLU A 256 10.15 36.39 -9.06
C GLU A 256 9.40 37.68 -8.64
N PRO A 257 8.53 38.31 -9.47
CA PRO A 257 7.77 39.48 -9.04
C PRO A 257 6.76 39.19 -7.92
N GLN A 258 6.18 37.99 -7.89
CA GLN A 258 5.26 37.58 -6.81
C GLN A 258 6.01 37.36 -5.50
N GLU A 259 7.19 36.75 -5.54
CA GLU A 259 8.06 36.59 -4.37
C GLU A 259 8.51 37.96 -3.83
N GLU A 260 8.96 38.86 -4.70
CA GLU A 260 9.29 40.24 -4.31
C GLU A 260 8.11 40.95 -3.65
N PHE A 261 6.90 40.76 -4.16
CA PHE A 261 5.69 41.34 -3.58
C PHE A 261 5.38 40.79 -2.17
N LEU A 262 5.53 39.48 -1.95
CA LEU A 262 5.39 38.88 -0.61
C LEU A 262 6.41 39.48 0.37
N TRP A 263 7.66 39.65 -0.06
CA TRP A 263 8.70 40.27 0.77
C TRP A 263 8.46 41.76 1.04
N LEU A 264 7.94 42.50 0.05
CA LEU A 264 7.55 43.90 0.24
C LEU A 264 6.38 44.04 1.21
N ALA A 265 5.35 43.20 1.08
CA ALA A 265 4.23 43.16 2.01
C ALA A 265 4.70 42.84 3.44
N TYR A 266 5.53 41.82 3.62
CA TYR A 266 6.11 41.48 4.92
C TYR A 266 6.91 42.64 5.54
N ARG A 267 7.75 43.32 4.75
CA ARG A 267 8.52 44.48 5.23
C ARG A 267 7.65 45.68 5.57
N GLN A 268 6.56 45.88 4.85
CA GLN A 268 5.68 47.03 5.04
C GLN A 268 4.70 46.85 6.21
N PHE A 269 4.15 45.65 6.38
CA PHE A 269 3.06 45.38 7.31
C PHE A 269 3.47 44.53 8.53
N GLY A 270 4.68 43.96 8.53
CA GLY A 270 5.22 43.23 9.69
C GLY A 270 4.38 42.01 10.06
N GLU A 271 3.83 41.98 11.27
CA GLU A 271 3.00 40.87 11.79
C GLU A 271 1.60 40.80 11.15
N GLU A 272 1.14 41.87 10.49
CA GLU A 272 -0.18 41.96 9.83
C GLU A 272 -0.06 41.88 8.29
N TRP A 273 0.97 41.22 7.77
CA TRP A 273 1.25 41.18 6.33
C TRP A 273 0.38 40.22 5.51
N LEU A 274 -0.39 39.35 6.18
CA LEU A 274 -1.33 38.38 5.60
C LEU A 274 -2.76 38.66 6.07
#